data_AF-A0A1S2WW96-F1
#
_entry.id   AF-A0A1S2WW96-F1
#
_cell.length_a   1.000
_cell.length_b   1.000
_cell.length_c   1.000
_cell.angle_alpha   90.00
_cell.angle_beta   90.00
_cell.angle_gamma   90.00
#
_symmetry.space_group_name_H-M   'P 1'
#
loop_
_entity.id
_entity.type
_entity.pdbx_description
1 polymer ?
#
loop_
_entity_poly.entity_id
_entity_poly.type
_entity_poly.pdbx_seq_one_letter_code
_entity_poly.pdbx_strand_id
1 'polypeptide(L)'
;MVIKNTAPDARDGEFWWASNTGEVSAYWYTYQSWYLPEKLFDSKNIDKTVDTFYKVSQLAPVSIQINKGLAGASKQAIQLTKQTSMHPGVYDAGALAIMSYSTDKPQFGKPKMTPEIKQKVDDIYKAMNMIMALAPDAGTYANEADYFQNNWQQVFWGSNYSKLLKIKNKYDPNGLFYCHHCVGSEYWQQDGMCRK
;
A
#
# COMPACT_ATOMS: atom_id res chain seq x y z
N MET A 1 10.59 21.69 15.76
CA MET A 1 9.82 20.77 14.89
C MET A 1 10.63 20.35 13.66
N VAL A 2 11.57 21.18 13.19
CA VAL A 2 12.68 20.78 12.30
C VAL A 2 13.92 20.46 13.15
N ILE A 3 14.71 19.45 12.77
CA ILE A 3 15.98 19.08 13.41
C ILE A 3 17.12 19.10 12.39
N LYS A 4 18.33 19.41 12.88
CA LYS A 4 19.56 19.40 12.06
C LYS A 4 20.00 17.96 11.82
N ASN A 5 20.47 17.66 10.60
CA ASN A 5 21.19 16.43 10.35
C ASN A 5 22.49 16.41 11.16
N THR A 6 22.64 15.44 12.05
CA THR A 6 23.84 15.25 12.89
C THR A 6 24.63 14.00 12.50
N ALA A 7 24.31 13.38 11.36
CA ALA A 7 25.07 12.26 10.82
C ALA A 7 26.53 12.67 10.51
N PRO A 8 27.50 11.74 10.59
CA PRO A 8 28.91 12.04 10.35
C PRO A 8 29.22 12.64 8.97
N ASP A 9 28.36 12.38 7.97
CA ASP A 9 28.46 12.84 6.59
C ASP A 9 27.49 13.99 6.25
N ALA A 10 26.83 14.56 7.26
CA ALA A 10 25.89 15.66 7.09
C ALA A 10 26.55 16.90 6.48
N ARG A 11 25.91 17.49 5.46
CA ARG A 11 26.33 18.78 4.90
C ARG A 11 25.77 19.94 5.73
N ASP A 12 26.45 21.07 5.68
CA ASP A 12 25.92 22.31 6.25
C ASP A 12 24.59 22.67 5.60
N GLY A 13 23.59 22.97 6.43
CA GLY A 13 22.25 23.30 5.97
C GLY A 13 21.29 22.12 5.79
N GLU A 14 21.68 20.89 6.17
CA GLU A 14 20.77 19.75 6.13
C GLU A 14 19.86 19.68 7.37
N PHE A 15 18.56 19.65 7.10
CA PHE A 15 17.51 19.61 8.11
C PHE A 15 16.34 18.76 7.63
N TRP A 16 15.57 18.21 8.57
CA TRP A 16 14.30 17.56 8.28
C TRP A 16 13.32 17.71 9.44
N TRP A 17 12.06 17.40 9.20
CA TRP A 17 11.04 17.34 10.25
C TRP A 17 11.34 16.22 11.23
N ALA A 18 11.32 16.51 12.53
CA ALA A 18 11.68 15.54 13.58
C ALA A 18 10.91 14.21 13.43
N SER A 19 9.63 14.29 13.04
CA SER A 19 8.74 13.14 12.76
C SER A 19 9.23 12.24 11.63
N ASN A 20 10.01 12.76 10.68
CA ASN A 20 10.46 12.03 9.51
C ASN A 20 11.86 11.44 9.70
N THR A 21 12.45 11.51 10.89
CA THR A 21 13.81 10.99 11.14
C THR A 21 13.95 9.53 10.74
N GLY A 22 12.95 8.69 11.02
CA GLY A 22 12.95 7.28 10.62
C GLY A 22 12.74 7.04 9.12
N GLU A 23 12.30 8.06 8.37
CA GLU A 23 12.00 7.96 6.94
C GLU A 23 13.19 8.34 6.05
N VAL A 24 14.13 9.16 6.56
CA VAL A 24 15.29 9.68 5.80
C VAL A 24 16.13 8.56 5.18
N SER A 25 16.27 7.44 5.89
CA SER A 25 17.03 6.27 5.47
C SER A 25 16.23 4.98 5.59
N ALA A 26 14.90 5.08 5.43
CA ALA A 26 14.02 3.92 5.50
C ALA A 26 14.34 2.91 4.39
N TYR A 27 14.72 1.71 4.79
CA TYR A 27 14.77 0.53 3.94
C TYR A 27 13.55 -0.34 4.27
N TRP A 28 12.62 -0.43 3.33
CA TRP A 28 11.37 -1.19 3.47
C TRP A 28 11.58 -2.65 3.06
N TYR A 29 11.30 -3.59 3.96
CA TYR A 29 11.29 -5.02 3.67
C TYR A 29 9.92 -5.50 3.18
N THR A 30 8.86 -4.88 3.71
CA THR A 30 7.47 -5.08 3.27
C THR A 30 6.65 -3.85 3.62
N TYR A 31 5.68 -3.53 2.78
CA TYR A 31 4.70 -2.49 3.01
C TYR A 31 3.40 -2.95 2.37
N GLN A 32 2.33 -3.08 3.14
CA GLN A 32 1.06 -3.57 2.65
C GLN A 32 -0.06 -2.71 3.19
N SER A 33 -1.11 -2.55 2.40
CA SER A 33 -2.34 -1.94 2.88
C SER A 33 -3.58 -2.65 2.35
N TRP A 34 -4.70 -2.49 3.04
CA TRP A 34 -5.98 -3.04 2.60
C TRP A 34 -7.13 -2.18 3.09
N TYR A 35 -8.08 -1.87 2.21
CA TYR A 35 -9.26 -1.10 2.59
C TYR A 35 -10.19 -1.93 3.48
N LEU A 36 -10.80 -1.26 4.45
CA LEU A 36 -11.75 -1.83 5.39
C LEU A 36 -13.13 -1.18 5.15
N PRO A 37 -14.05 -1.87 4.45
CA PRO A 37 -15.40 -1.38 4.24
C PRO A 37 -16.15 -1.12 5.55
N GLU A 38 -17.01 -0.10 5.59
CA GLU A 38 -17.77 0.30 6.78
C GLU A 38 -18.59 -0.85 7.39
N LYS A 39 -19.10 -1.76 6.54
CA LYS A 39 -19.86 -2.95 6.96
C LYS A 39 -19.09 -3.88 7.90
N LEU A 40 -17.75 -3.84 7.90
CA LEU A 40 -16.95 -4.63 8.84
C LEU A 40 -17.15 -4.20 10.30
N PHE A 41 -17.62 -2.97 10.50
CA PHE A 41 -17.83 -2.37 11.81
C PHE A 41 -19.32 -2.33 12.22
N ASP A 42 -20.21 -2.95 11.44
CA ASP A 42 -21.61 -3.10 11.81
C ASP A 42 -21.80 -4.19 12.87
N SER A 43 -22.98 -4.22 13.51
CA SER A 43 -23.29 -5.20 14.56
C SER A 43 -23.29 -6.66 14.10
N LYS A 44 -23.32 -6.91 12.78
CA LYS A 44 -23.29 -8.27 12.22
C LYS A 44 -21.87 -8.79 12.05
N ASN A 45 -20.90 -7.91 11.80
CA ASN A 45 -19.52 -8.26 11.47
C ASN A 45 -18.51 -7.89 12.56
N ILE A 46 -18.87 -7.02 13.51
CA ILE A 46 -17.92 -6.46 14.49
C ILE A 46 -17.19 -7.52 15.31
N ASP A 47 -17.86 -8.59 15.75
CA ASP A 47 -17.21 -9.66 16.55
C ASP A 47 -16.12 -10.37 15.75
N LYS A 48 -16.39 -10.70 14.48
CA LYS A 48 -15.40 -11.31 13.57
C LYS A 48 -14.25 -10.36 13.29
N THR A 49 -14.55 -9.08 13.10
CA THR A 49 -13.54 -8.04 12.88
C THR A 49 -12.64 -7.93 14.12
N VAL A 50 -13.20 -7.81 15.32
CA VAL A 50 -12.44 -7.72 16.59
C VAL A 50 -11.57 -8.95 16.82
N ASP A 51 -12.10 -10.17 16.64
CA ASP A 51 -11.31 -11.41 16.76
C ASP A 51 -10.14 -11.44 15.76
N THR A 52 -10.37 -10.98 14.53
CA THR A 52 -9.31 -10.89 13.51
C THR A 52 -8.24 -9.88 13.91
N PHE A 53 -8.63 -8.70 14.39
CA PHE A 53 -7.69 -7.68 14.88
C PHE A 53 -6.88 -8.15 16.08
N TYR A 54 -7.51 -8.89 17.01
CA TYR A 54 -6.83 -9.51 18.12
C TYR A 54 -5.74 -10.47 17.63
N LYS A 55 -6.07 -11.41 16.73
CA LYS A 55 -5.09 -12.35 16.15
C LYS A 55 -3.96 -11.64 15.39
N VAL A 56 -4.31 -10.63 14.59
CA VAL A 56 -3.35 -9.80 13.84
C VAL A 56 -2.36 -9.10 14.76
N SER A 57 -2.84 -8.53 15.87
CA SER A 57 -1.99 -7.82 16.85
C SER A 57 -0.93 -8.69 17.50
N GLN A 58 -1.12 -10.02 17.50
CA GLN A 58 -0.14 -10.97 18.04
C GLN A 58 1.01 -11.26 17.05
N LEU A 59 0.85 -10.87 15.78
CA LEU A 59 1.81 -11.14 14.70
C LEU A 59 2.61 -9.88 14.34
N ALA A 60 1.91 -8.76 14.14
CA ALA A 60 2.54 -7.53 13.69
C ALA A 60 1.78 -6.27 14.15
N PRO A 61 2.47 -5.12 14.29
CA PRO A 61 1.80 -3.84 14.44
C PRO A 61 0.91 -3.54 13.23
N VAL A 62 -0.30 -3.03 13.49
CA VAL A 62 -1.23 -2.56 12.47
C VAL A 62 -1.54 -1.08 12.69
N SER A 63 -1.40 -0.28 11.65
CA SER A 63 -1.85 1.11 11.62
C SER A 63 -3.23 1.17 10.95
N ILE A 64 -4.17 1.86 11.56
CA ILE A 64 -5.52 2.07 11.02
C ILE A 64 -5.70 3.54 10.68
N GLN A 65 -5.80 3.83 9.38
CA GLN A 65 -5.96 5.18 8.87
C GLN A 65 -7.40 5.41 8.41
N ILE A 66 -8.06 6.41 9.00
CA ILE A 66 -9.47 6.75 8.75
C ILE A 66 -9.65 7.90 7.75
N ASN A 67 -8.56 8.35 7.12
CA ASN A 67 -8.53 9.49 6.19
C ASN A 67 -8.25 9.08 4.74
N LYS A 68 -8.32 7.78 4.42
CA LYS A 68 -7.99 7.23 3.09
C LYS A 68 -9.17 6.54 2.39
N GLY A 69 -10.33 6.48 3.02
CA GLY A 69 -11.58 6.00 2.45
C GLY A 69 -12.64 7.09 2.36
N LEU A 70 -13.80 6.77 1.79
CA LEU A 70 -14.92 7.70 1.59
C LEU A 70 -16.23 7.25 2.26
N ALA A 71 -16.21 6.24 3.14
CA ALA A 71 -17.39 5.95 3.94
C ALA A 71 -17.84 7.19 4.72
N GLY A 72 -19.15 7.46 4.71
CA GLY A 72 -19.72 8.67 5.30
C GLY A 72 -19.53 9.97 4.50
N ALA A 73 -18.85 9.94 3.34
CA ALA A 73 -18.73 11.12 2.47
C ALA A 73 -20.09 11.52 1.86
N SER A 74 -20.19 12.77 1.40
CA SER A 74 -21.41 13.25 0.75
C SER A 74 -21.70 12.49 -0.55
N LYS A 75 -22.97 12.36 -0.91
CA LYS A 75 -23.38 11.74 -2.20
C LYS A 75 -22.65 12.39 -3.39
N GLN A 76 -22.46 13.71 -3.35
CA GLN A 76 -21.73 14.44 -4.39
C GLN A 76 -20.26 14.03 -4.47
N ALA A 77 -19.55 13.92 -3.34
CA ALA A 77 -18.16 13.49 -3.31
C ALA A 77 -17.98 12.09 -3.88
N ILE A 78 -18.88 11.16 -3.52
CA ILE A 78 -18.87 9.80 -4.08
C ILE A 78 -19.11 9.82 -5.60
N GLN A 79 -20.07 10.60 -6.09
CA GLN A 79 -20.36 10.68 -7.53
C GLN A 79 -19.21 11.30 -8.33
N LEU A 80 -18.55 12.35 -7.81
CA LEU A 80 -17.36 12.92 -8.43
C LEU A 80 -16.21 11.92 -8.45
N THR A 81 -15.99 11.19 -7.35
CA THR A 81 -14.92 10.18 -7.28
C THR A 81 -15.16 9.05 -8.28
N LYS A 82 -16.41 8.63 -8.51
CA LYS A 82 -16.78 7.64 -9.53
C LYS A 82 -16.45 8.06 -10.97
N GLN A 83 -16.20 9.35 -11.21
CA GLN A 83 -15.75 9.86 -12.51
C GLN A 83 -14.22 9.82 -12.67
N THR A 84 -13.48 9.45 -11.62
CA THR A 84 -12.02 9.31 -11.60
C THR A 84 -11.59 7.84 -11.78
N SER A 85 -10.29 7.59 -11.68
CA SER A 85 -9.70 6.24 -11.74
C SER A 85 -9.61 5.54 -10.37
N MET A 86 -10.12 6.14 -9.29
CA MET A 86 -10.04 5.57 -7.95
C MET A 86 -10.67 4.17 -7.88
N HIS A 87 -10.04 3.26 -7.13
CA HIS A 87 -10.55 1.91 -6.92
C HIS A 87 -11.96 1.95 -6.30
N PRO A 88 -12.95 1.18 -6.78
CA PRO A 88 -14.31 1.22 -6.24
C PRO A 88 -14.44 0.92 -4.75
N GLY A 89 -13.56 0.09 -4.19
CA GLY A 89 -13.54 -0.22 -2.76
C GLY A 89 -13.19 0.98 -1.85
N VAL A 90 -12.77 2.12 -2.41
CA VAL A 90 -12.58 3.37 -1.66
C VAL A 90 -13.93 3.97 -1.25
N TYR A 91 -15.00 3.75 -2.03
CA TYR A 91 -16.27 4.45 -1.87
C TYR A 91 -16.96 4.14 -0.54
N ASP A 92 -16.81 2.92 -0.03
CA ASP A 92 -17.38 2.44 1.23
C ASP A 92 -16.30 2.08 2.26
N ALA A 93 -15.02 2.37 1.99
CA ALA A 93 -13.94 2.17 2.95
C ALA A 93 -14.08 3.17 4.12
N GLY A 94 -14.26 2.64 5.33
CA GLY A 94 -14.22 3.40 6.58
C GLY A 94 -12.80 3.58 7.11
N ALA A 95 -11.89 2.68 6.74
CA ALA A 95 -10.49 2.78 7.08
C ALA A 95 -9.58 2.07 6.07
N LEU A 96 -8.28 2.26 6.23
CA LEU A 96 -7.21 1.52 5.56
C LEU A 96 -6.33 0.90 6.65
N ALA A 97 -6.15 -0.43 6.61
CA ALA A 97 -5.12 -1.09 7.41
C ALA A 97 -3.79 -0.98 6.69
N ILE A 98 -2.74 -0.59 7.40
CA ILE A 98 -1.35 -0.57 6.91
C ILE A 98 -0.48 -1.40 7.85
N MET A 99 0.33 -2.27 7.27
CA MET A 99 1.36 -3.03 7.97
C MET A 99 2.65 -2.95 7.18
N SER A 100 3.76 -2.71 7.86
CA SER A 100 5.06 -2.62 7.22
C SER A 100 6.17 -3.02 8.18
N TYR A 101 7.30 -3.42 7.61
CA TYR A 101 8.53 -3.61 8.36
C TYR A 101 9.67 -2.94 7.61
N SER A 102 10.38 -2.07 8.32
CA SER A 102 11.50 -1.30 7.78
C SER A 102 12.57 -1.08 8.83
N THR A 103 13.71 -0.58 8.37
CA THR A 103 14.78 -0.06 9.22
C THR A 103 15.13 1.33 8.74
N ASP A 104 15.38 2.23 9.68
CA ASP A 104 15.89 3.58 9.44
C ASP A 104 17.42 3.61 9.30
N LYS A 105 18.08 2.45 9.24
CA LYS A 105 19.54 2.35 9.11
C LYS A 105 19.93 2.04 7.67
N PRO A 106 21.00 2.67 7.14
CA PRO A 106 21.57 2.28 5.87
C PRO A 106 21.91 0.78 5.80
N GLN A 107 21.51 0.14 4.69
CA GLN A 107 21.68 -1.30 4.44
C GLN A 107 22.76 -1.62 3.39
N PHE A 108 23.65 -0.66 3.07
CA PHE A 108 24.71 -0.86 2.10
C PHE A 108 25.63 -2.03 2.50
N GLY A 109 25.85 -2.97 1.56
CA GLY A 109 26.74 -4.13 1.76
C GLY A 109 26.24 -5.19 2.76
N LYS A 110 25.04 -5.05 3.33
CA LYS A 110 24.45 -6.01 4.27
C LYS A 110 23.59 -7.05 3.54
N PRO A 111 23.42 -8.27 4.11
CA PRO A 111 22.42 -9.20 3.62
C PRO A 111 21.03 -8.56 3.62
N LYS A 112 20.37 -8.54 2.46
CA LYS A 112 19.06 -7.90 2.29
C LYS A 112 17.94 -8.57 3.08
N MET A 113 18.11 -9.82 3.51
CA MET A 113 17.06 -10.58 4.19
C MET A 113 17.69 -11.62 5.14
N THR A 114 17.79 -11.29 6.42
CA THR A 114 18.20 -12.27 7.46
C THR A 114 17.01 -13.16 7.83
N PRO A 115 17.22 -14.32 8.49
CA PRO A 115 16.10 -15.16 8.95
C PRO A 115 15.13 -14.44 9.87
N GLU A 116 15.62 -13.54 10.73
CA GLU A 116 14.78 -12.73 11.62
C GLU A 116 13.91 -11.73 10.84
N ILE A 117 14.50 -11.01 9.89
CA ILE A 117 13.76 -10.07 9.02
C ILE A 117 12.73 -10.85 8.20
N LYS A 118 13.11 -12.00 7.66
CA LYS A 118 12.20 -12.87 6.90
C LYS A 118 11.00 -13.27 7.76
N GLN A 119 11.21 -13.66 9.02
CA GLN A 119 10.11 -14.00 9.92
C GLN A 119 9.16 -12.82 10.13
N LYS A 120 9.69 -11.60 10.32
CA LYS A 120 8.86 -10.39 10.46
C LYS A 120 8.05 -10.07 9.20
N VAL A 121 8.66 -10.26 8.03
CA VAL A 121 7.97 -10.11 6.74
C VAL A 121 6.86 -11.16 6.61
N ASP A 122 7.14 -12.43 6.90
CA ASP A 122 6.18 -13.52 6.84
C ASP A 122 5.01 -13.32 7.82
N ASP A 123 5.28 -12.82 9.04
CA ASP A 123 4.26 -12.50 10.03
C ASP A 123 3.32 -11.39 9.54
N ILE A 124 3.85 -10.37 8.86
CA ILE A 124 3.04 -9.31 8.23
C ILE A 124 2.18 -9.87 7.10
N TYR A 125 2.74 -10.70 6.21
CA TYR A 125 1.96 -11.35 5.16
C TYR A 125 0.83 -12.19 5.75
N LYS A 126 1.11 -12.96 6.80
CA LYS A 126 0.11 -13.77 7.50
C LYS A 126 -0.97 -12.88 8.12
N ALA A 127 -0.60 -11.79 8.78
CA ALA A 127 -1.54 -10.86 9.39
C ALA A 127 -2.40 -10.13 8.34
N MET A 128 -1.79 -9.62 7.27
CA MET A 128 -2.51 -8.93 6.20
C MET A 128 -3.47 -9.87 5.47
N ASN A 129 -3.10 -11.15 5.26
CA ASN A 129 -4.01 -12.14 4.69
C ASN A 129 -5.27 -12.35 5.55
N MET A 130 -5.17 -12.26 6.89
CA MET A 130 -6.34 -12.31 7.76
C MET A 130 -7.25 -11.08 7.58
N ILE A 131 -6.64 -9.90 7.43
CA ILE A 131 -7.38 -8.65 7.12
C ILE A 131 -8.05 -8.74 5.74
N MET A 132 -7.34 -9.20 4.71
CA MET A 132 -7.89 -9.38 3.37
C MET A 132 -9.09 -10.33 3.37
N ALA A 133 -9.07 -11.38 4.20
CA ALA A 133 -10.17 -12.32 4.34
C ALA A 133 -11.46 -11.72 4.95
N LEU A 134 -11.37 -10.56 5.61
CA LEU A 134 -12.56 -9.81 6.04
C LEU A 134 -13.26 -9.15 4.85
N ALA A 135 -12.50 -8.67 3.86
CA ALA A 135 -13.03 -7.95 2.71
C ALA A 135 -12.20 -8.24 1.43
N PRO A 136 -12.39 -9.41 0.80
CA PRO A 136 -11.51 -9.88 -0.28
C PRO A 136 -11.52 -8.99 -1.55
N ASP A 137 -12.55 -8.16 -1.72
CA ASP A 137 -12.72 -7.28 -2.89
C ASP A 137 -12.43 -5.80 -2.60
N ALA A 138 -11.98 -5.44 -1.39
CA ALA A 138 -11.83 -4.03 -1.00
C ALA A 138 -10.68 -3.33 -1.74
N GLY A 139 -9.64 -4.10 -2.10
CA GLY A 139 -8.44 -3.59 -2.75
C GLY A 139 -7.51 -2.87 -1.76
N THR A 140 -6.53 -2.18 -2.32
CA THR A 140 -5.43 -1.55 -1.57
C THR A 140 -5.15 -0.14 -2.07
N TYR A 141 -4.47 0.66 -1.26
CA TYR A 141 -4.01 1.97 -1.70
C TYR A 141 -2.70 1.81 -2.49
N ALA A 142 -2.76 1.94 -3.81
CA ALA A 142 -1.66 1.61 -4.73
C ALA A 142 -0.32 2.30 -4.42
N ASN A 143 -0.33 3.47 -3.77
CA ASN A 143 0.89 4.19 -3.38
C ASN A 143 1.57 3.62 -2.12
N GLU A 144 0.89 2.73 -1.40
CA GLU A 144 1.28 2.15 -0.12
C GLU A 144 0.86 0.67 -0.08
N ALA A 145 1.23 -0.06 -1.13
CA ALA A 145 0.80 -1.42 -1.38
C ALA A 145 1.98 -2.39 -1.45
N ASP A 146 1.67 -3.68 -1.43
CA ASP A 146 2.68 -4.72 -1.59
C ASP A 146 3.38 -4.58 -2.95
N TYR A 147 4.70 -4.40 -2.91
CA TYR A 147 5.54 -4.41 -4.09
C TYR A 147 5.39 -5.73 -4.87
N PHE A 148 5.19 -6.85 -4.18
CA PHE A 148 5.07 -8.18 -4.78
C PHE A 148 3.62 -8.61 -5.07
N GLN A 149 2.68 -7.66 -5.10
CA GLN A 149 1.26 -7.96 -5.32
C GLN A 149 1.00 -8.65 -6.67
N ASN A 150 0.64 -9.94 -6.66
CA ASN A 150 0.43 -10.70 -7.89
C ASN A 150 -0.78 -10.25 -8.71
N ASN A 151 -1.92 -9.98 -8.06
CA ASN A 151 -3.17 -9.54 -8.70
C ASN A 151 -3.34 -8.01 -8.66
N TRP A 152 -2.24 -7.26 -8.81
CA TRP A 152 -2.19 -5.80 -8.68
C TRP A 152 -3.20 -5.07 -9.56
N GLN A 153 -3.50 -5.56 -10.77
CA GLN A 153 -4.50 -4.93 -11.65
C GLN A 153 -5.86 -4.81 -10.94
N GLN A 154 -6.28 -5.90 -10.30
CA GLN A 154 -7.55 -5.98 -9.61
C GLN A 154 -7.51 -5.15 -8.32
N VAL A 155 -6.47 -5.29 -7.49
CA VAL A 155 -6.49 -4.66 -6.17
C VAL A 155 -6.14 -3.18 -6.18
N PHE A 156 -5.44 -2.68 -7.22
CA PHE A 156 -5.12 -1.25 -7.36
C PHE A 156 -6.21 -0.50 -8.12
N TRP A 157 -6.79 -1.13 -9.15
CA TRP A 157 -7.66 -0.44 -10.11
C TRP A 157 -9.07 -1.05 -10.21
N GLY A 158 -9.24 -2.32 -9.85
CA GLY A 158 -10.52 -3.02 -9.91
C GLY A 158 -11.12 -2.99 -11.29
N SER A 159 -12.43 -2.72 -11.38
CA SER A 159 -13.16 -2.63 -12.65
C SER A 159 -12.67 -1.52 -13.58
N ASN A 160 -11.91 -0.53 -13.08
CA ASN A 160 -11.35 0.54 -13.92
C ASN A 160 -10.18 0.08 -14.79
N TYR A 161 -9.54 -1.05 -14.48
CA TYR A 161 -8.29 -1.47 -15.13
C TYR A 161 -8.41 -1.53 -16.66
N SER A 162 -9.49 -2.16 -17.16
CA SER A 162 -9.71 -2.32 -18.60
C SER A 162 -9.82 -0.98 -19.35
N LYS A 163 -10.45 0.04 -18.74
CA LYS A 163 -10.57 1.38 -19.30
C LYS A 163 -9.23 2.11 -19.25
N LEU A 164 -8.51 2.00 -18.14
CA LEU A 164 -7.18 2.59 -17.99
C LEU A 164 -6.19 2.00 -19.01
N LEU A 165 -6.22 0.69 -19.24
CA LEU A 165 -5.37 0.02 -20.22
C LEU A 165 -5.64 0.52 -21.65
N LYS A 166 -6.92 0.72 -22.03
CA LYS A 166 -7.28 1.34 -23.31
C LYS A 166 -6.72 2.75 -23.45
N ILE A 167 -6.75 3.55 -22.39
CA ILE A 167 -6.18 4.90 -22.36
C ILE A 167 -4.66 4.84 -22.51
N LYS A 168 -3.98 3.97 -21.74
CA LYS A 168 -2.54 3.73 -21.84
C LYS A 168 -2.13 3.39 -23.27
N ASN A 169 -2.81 2.43 -23.90
CA ASN A 169 -2.50 2.02 -25.28
C ASN A 169 -2.78 3.11 -26.32
N LYS A 170 -3.72 4.03 -26.05
CA LYS A 170 -3.98 5.18 -26.93
C LYS A 170 -2.86 6.22 -26.89
N TYR A 171 -2.40 6.56 -25.68
CA TYR A 171 -1.48 7.69 -25.48
C TYR A 171 -0.01 7.27 -25.38
N ASP A 172 0.27 6.01 -25.03
CA ASP A 172 1.61 5.44 -24.97
C ASP A 172 1.64 4.03 -25.57
N PRO A 173 1.37 3.88 -26.89
CA PRO A 173 1.34 2.58 -27.57
C PRO A 173 2.73 1.91 -27.61
N ASN A 174 3.79 2.71 -27.51
CA ASN A 174 5.16 2.21 -27.52
C ASN A 174 5.67 1.87 -26.12
N GLY A 175 4.93 2.23 -25.06
CA GLY A 175 5.27 1.98 -23.67
C GLY A 175 6.55 2.67 -23.21
N LEU A 176 6.75 3.92 -23.63
CA LEU A 176 7.85 4.77 -23.18
C LEU A 176 7.79 4.97 -21.65
N PHE A 177 6.59 5.07 -21.08
CA PHE A 177 6.40 5.28 -19.65
C PHE A 177 6.14 3.95 -18.94
N TYR A 178 7.21 3.23 -18.62
CA TYR A 178 7.14 2.01 -17.81
C TYR A 178 7.31 2.32 -16.31
N CYS A 179 6.55 1.61 -15.48
CA CYS A 179 6.82 1.49 -14.06
C CYS A 179 6.25 0.17 -13.52
N HIS A 180 6.83 -0.32 -12.42
CA HIS A 180 6.40 -1.55 -11.76
C HIS A 180 4.94 -1.46 -11.32
N HIS A 181 4.12 -2.46 -11.71
CA HIS A 181 2.67 -2.53 -11.45
C HIS A 181 1.85 -1.30 -11.90
N CYS A 182 2.37 -0.53 -12.85
CA CYS A 182 1.60 0.49 -13.54
C CYS A 182 0.70 -0.12 -14.62
N VAL A 183 -0.38 0.58 -14.97
CA VAL A 183 -1.28 0.14 -16.05
C VAL A 183 -0.50 -0.14 -17.34
N GLY A 184 -0.61 -1.38 -17.85
CA GLY A 184 0.11 -1.84 -19.05
C GLY A 184 1.51 -2.40 -18.79
N SER A 185 1.99 -2.44 -17.54
CA SER A 185 3.31 -3.00 -17.21
C SER A 185 3.41 -4.50 -17.48
N GLU A 186 2.28 -5.21 -17.59
CA GLU A 186 2.24 -6.64 -17.89
C GLU A 186 2.81 -7.00 -19.26
N TYR A 187 2.85 -6.06 -20.20
CA TYR A 187 3.45 -6.23 -21.53
C TYR A 187 4.98 -6.25 -21.52
N TRP A 188 5.59 -5.96 -20.37
CA TRP A 188 7.03 -5.80 -20.21
C TRP A 188 7.59 -6.82 -19.22
N GLN A 189 8.86 -7.14 -19.38
CA GLN A 189 9.63 -7.89 -18.39
C GLN A 189 9.82 -7.05 -17.12
N GLN A 190 10.25 -7.71 -16.04
CA GLN A 190 10.31 -7.09 -14.71
C GLN A 190 11.31 -5.92 -14.62
N ASP A 191 12.34 -5.92 -15.46
CA ASP A 191 13.30 -4.82 -15.56
C ASP A 191 12.80 -3.63 -16.40
N GLY A 192 11.65 -3.79 -17.08
CA GLY A 192 11.06 -2.78 -17.95
C GLY A 192 11.80 -2.54 -19.26
N MET A 193 12.84 -3.31 -19.57
CA MET A 193 13.72 -3.04 -20.73
C MET A 193 13.29 -3.82 -21.98
N CYS A 194 12.62 -4.95 -21.78
CA CYS A 194 12.16 -5.84 -22.85
C CYS A 194 10.64 -6.02 -22.82
N ARG A 195 10.01 -6.08 -23.99
CA ARG A 195 8.64 -6.55 -24.14
C ARG A 195 8.58 -8.07 -23.96
N LYS A 196 7.44 -8.58 -23.48
CA LYS A 196 7.14 -10.02 -23.43
C LYS A 196 6.65 -10.54 -24.77
#